data_AF-A0A9E2JYL0-F1
#
_entry.id   AF-A0A9E2JYL0-F1
#
_cell.length_a   1.000
_cell.length_b   1.000
_cell.length_c   1.000
_cell.angle_alpha   90.00
_cell.angle_beta   90.00
_cell.angle_gamma   90.00
#
_symmetry.space_group_name_H-M   'P 1'
#
loop_
_entity.id
_entity.type
_entity.pdbx_description
1 polymer ?
#
loop_
_entity_poly.entity_id
_entity_poly.type
_entity_poly.pdbx_seq_one_letter_code
_entity_poly.pdbx_strand_id
1 'polypeptide(L)'
;MTTAHTRIDQYARRIAHRLDGGMQELPRDIQERLRAARERAVDARMQPQWQPRAAVQAQADGTLALHFGPESAPLWNRLASLFPLLVLVAGLWLLNYDLDDLRASELAEVDEALLIDDLPPTAYADPGFLQFLKTGVAAKAADDATQSD
;
A
#
# COMPACT_ATOMS: atom_id res chain seq x y z
N MET A 1 6.29 3.70 8.63
CA MET A 1 6.33 2.51 7.74
C MET A 1 7.60 2.36 6.87
N THR A 2 8.54 3.30 6.87
CA THR A 2 9.77 3.26 6.04
C THR A 2 10.93 2.45 6.63
N THR A 3 10.98 2.26 7.95
CA THR A 3 12.06 1.53 8.63
C THR A 3 12.10 0.04 8.31
N ALA A 4 10.94 -0.59 8.07
CA ALA A 4 10.83 -1.99 7.66
C ALA A 4 11.45 -2.23 6.27
N HIS A 5 11.18 -1.34 5.32
CA HIS A 5 11.76 -1.38 3.97
C HIS A 5 13.30 -1.24 4.03
N THR A 6 13.82 -0.32 4.84
CA THR A 6 15.27 -0.14 5.00
C THR A 6 15.97 -1.40 5.52
N ARG A 7 15.34 -2.15 6.44
CA ARG A 7 15.92 -3.42 6.96
C ARG A 7 15.94 -4.51 5.88
N ILE A 8 14.87 -4.63 5.09
CA ILE A 8 14.80 -5.58 3.97
C ILE A 8 15.86 -5.23 2.91
N ASP A 9 16.03 -3.95 2.57
CA ASP A 9 17.04 -3.50 1.60
C ASP A 9 18.48 -3.77 2.08
N GLN A 10 18.75 -3.65 3.38
CA GLN A 10 20.05 -3.97 3.96
C GLN A 10 20.32 -5.48 3.91
N TYR A 11 19.31 -6.29 4.21
CA TYR A 11 19.41 -7.75 4.14
C TYR A 11 19.63 -8.22 2.69
N ALA A 12 18.85 -7.69 1.74
CA ALA A 12 18.99 -7.98 0.32
C ALA A 12 20.40 -7.62 -0.21
N ARG A 13 20.93 -6.45 0.16
CA ARG A 13 22.32 -6.06 -0.19
C ARG A 13 23.36 -7.01 0.35
N ARG A 14 23.19 -7.51 1.58
CA ARG A 14 24.12 -8.48 2.18
C ARG A 14 24.10 -9.82 1.44
N ILE A 15 22.94 -10.28 1.01
CA ILE A 15 22.80 -11.48 0.17
C ILE A 15 23.48 -11.26 -1.18
N ALA A 16 23.18 -10.13 -1.84
CA ALA A 16 23.78 -9.80 -3.14
C ALA A 16 25.31 -9.77 -3.07
N HIS A 17 25.88 -9.17 -2.03
CA HIS A 17 27.33 -9.13 -1.83
C HIS A 17 27.93 -10.52 -1.58
N ARG A 18 27.25 -11.40 -0.83
CA ARG A 18 27.68 -12.79 -0.64
C ARG A 18 27.67 -13.56 -1.95
N LEU A 19 26.63 -13.38 -2.76
CA LEU A 19 26.49 -14.06 -4.06
C LEU A 19 27.54 -13.57 -5.06
N ASP A 20 27.80 -12.26 -5.12
CA ASP A 20 28.80 -11.66 -6.01
C ASP A 20 30.22 -12.09 -5.65
N GLY A 21 30.53 -12.22 -4.35
CA GLY A 21 31.78 -12.83 -3.89
C GLY A 21 31.94 -14.27 -4.37
N GLY A 22 30.88 -15.07 -4.34
CA GLY A 22 30.89 -16.44 -4.87
C GLY A 22 31.05 -16.49 -6.40
N MET A 23 30.57 -15.49 -7.13
CA MET A 23 30.71 -15.43 -8.60
C MET A 23 32.17 -15.30 -9.06
N GLN A 24 33.04 -14.68 -8.26
CA GLN A 24 34.45 -14.47 -8.61
C GLN A 24 35.27 -15.76 -8.54
N GLU A 25 34.81 -16.74 -7.78
CA GLU A 25 35.46 -18.05 -7.64
C GLU A 25 35.09 -19.03 -8.77
N LEU A 26 34.11 -18.68 -9.61
CA LEU A 26 33.71 -19.51 -10.74
C LEU A 26 34.70 -19.40 -11.91
N PRO A 27 34.87 -20.49 -12.68
CA PRO A 27 35.55 -20.48 -13.96
C PRO A 27 35.00 -19.40 -14.92
N ARG A 28 35.91 -18.82 -15.70
CA ARG A 28 35.65 -17.66 -16.56
C ARG A 28 34.55 -17.93 -17.61
N ASP A 29 34.46 -19.13 -18.13
CA ASP A 29 33.45 -19.54 -19.11
C ASP A 29 32.01 -19.45 -18.55
N ILE A 30 31.82 -19.80 -17.28
CA ILE A 30 30.52 -19.67 -16.61
C ILE A 30 30.18 -18.20 -16.37
N GLN A 31 31.16 -17.38 -15.98
CA GLN A 31 30.95 -15.93 -15.83
C GLN A 31 30.52 -15.28 -17.15
N GLU A 32 31.14 -15.66 -18.26
CA GLU A 32 30.80 -15.15 -19.60
C GLU A 32 29.38 -15.55 -20.02
N ARG A 33 28.98 -16.81 -19.78
CA ARG A 33 27.60 -17.27 -20.04
C ARG A 33 26.58 -16.53 -19.19
N LEU A 34 26.91 -16.26 -17.93
CA LEU A 34 26.02 -15.59 -17.00
C LEU A 34 25.90 -14.09 -17.33
N ARG A 35 26.97 -13.46 -17.81
CA ARG A 35 26.94 -12.11 -18.39
C ARG A 35 26.02 -12.05 -19.61
N ALA A 36 26.16 -12.98 -20.56
CA ALA A 36 25.28 -13.05 -21.73
C ALA A 36 23.82 -13.32 -21.35
N ALA A 37 23.57 -14.15 -20.32
CA ALA A 37 22.21 -14.36 -19.79
C ALA A 37 21.64 -13.09 -19.15
N ARG A 38 22.46 -12.33 -18.41
CA ARG A 38 22.06 -11.04 -17.82
C ARG A 38 21.71 -10.01 -18.89
N GLU A 39 22.54 -9.86 -19.93
CA GLU A 39 22.26 -8.98 -21.06
C GLU A 39 20.93 -9.34 -21.75
N ARG A 40 20.69 -10.64 -22.01
CA ARG A 40 19.39 -11.09 -22.53
C ARG A 40 18.23 -10.80 -21.58
N ALA A 41 18.40 -10.99 -20.27
CA ALA A 41 17.38 -10.69 -19.27
C ALA A 41 17.11 -9.19 -19.13
N VAL A 42 18.12 -8.34 -19.35
CA VAL A 42 18.01 -6.88 -19.40
C VAL A 42 17.18 -6.46 -20.62
N ASP A 43 17.53 -6.95 -21.79
CA ASP A 43 16.80 -6.62 -23.02
C ASP A 43 15.36 -7.14 -22.95
N ALA A 44 15.20 -8.33 -22.38
CA ALA A 44 13.91 -8.93 -22.05
C ALA A 44 13.08 -8.08 -21.08
N ARG A 45 13.67 -7.37 -20.10
CA ARG A 45 12.89 -6.50 -19.21
C ARG A 45 12.55 -5.15 -19.85
N MET A 46 13.36 -4.70 -20.81
CA MET A 46 13.08 -3.47 -21.58
C MET A 46 12.00 -3.69 -22.62
N GLN A 47 11.84 -4.92 -23.11
CA GLN A 47 10.64 -5.29 -23.84
C GLN A 47 9.55 -5.62 -22.80
N PRO A 48 8.45 -4.85 -22.69
CA PRO A 48 7.33 -5.28 -21.87
C PRO A 48 6.75 -6.55 -22.49
N GLN A 49 7.29 -7.71 -22.10
CA GLN A 49 6.83 -9.03 -22.47
C GLN A 49 5.58 -9.38 -21.64
N TRP A 50 4.61 -8.48 -21.64
CA TRP A 50 3.22 -8.84 -21.35
C TRP A 50 2.54 -8.98 -22.71
N GLN A 51 2.92 -10.03 -23.44
CA GLN A 51 2.02 -10.58 -24.45
C GLN A 51 1.25 -11.71 -23.76
N PRO A 52 0.09 -11.42 -23.13
CA PRO A 52 -0.79 -12.50 -22.77
C PRO A 52 -1.09 -13.27 -24.06
N ARG A 53 -0.91 -14.59 -24.03
CA ARG A 53 -1.21 -15.50 -25.14
C ARG A 53 -2.72 -15.63 -25.41
N ALA A 54 -3.50 -14.64 -24.98
CA ALA A 54 -4.85 -14.36 -25.41
C ALA A 54 -4.79 -12.99 -26.10
N ALA A 55 -4.92 -12.97 -27.42
CA ALA A 55 -4.96 -11.73 -28.19
C ALA A 55 -6.24 -10.96 -27.80
N VAL A 56 -6.16 -10.16 -26.74
CA VAL A 56 -7.13 -9.12 -26.45
C VAL A 56 -6.79 -7.99 -27.41
N GLN A 57 -7.35 -8.05 -28.62
CA GLN A 57 -7.27 -6.91 -29.52
C GLN A 57 -8.27 -5.88 -29.01
N ALA A 58 -7.75 -4.81 -28.39
CA ALA A 58 -8.54 -3.62 -28.13
C ALA A 58 -8.90 -3.01 -29.48
N GLN A 59 -10.13 -3.21 -29.93
CA GLN A 59 -10.65 -2.52 -31.10
C GLN A 59 -10.90 -1.07 -30.70
N ALA A 60 -10.54 -0.13 -31.57
CA ALA A 60 -10.53 1.32 -31.32
C ALA A 60 -11.89 1.94 -30.89
N ASP A 61 -12.94 1.11 -30.79
CA ASP A 61 -14.31 1.47 -30.44
C ASP A 61 -14.70 1.05 -29.00
N GLY A 62 -13.72 0.77 -28.14
CA GLY A 62 -13.94 0.44 -26.72
C GLY A 62 -14.43 -1.00 -26.48
N THR A 63 -14.40 -1.85 -27.49
CA THR A 63 -14.78 -3.26 -27.39
C THR A 63 -13.55 -4.14 -27.17
N LEU A 64 -13.56 -4.88 -26.05
CA LEU A 64 -12.55 -5.86 -25.71
C LEU A 64 -13.02 -7.23 -26.23
N ALA A 65 -12.54 -7.62 -27.40
CA ALA A 65 -12.86 -8.93 -27.97
C ALA A 65 -11.79 -9.96 -27.56
N LEU A 66 -12.22 -11.01 -26.86
CA LEU A 66 -11.40 -12.21 -26.62
C LEU A 66 -11.57 -13.15 -27.82
N HIS A 67 -10.59 -13.16 -28.72
CA HIS A 67 -10.59 -14.06 -29.86
C HIS A 67 -10.12 -15.46 -29.44
N PHE A 68 -11.06 -16.30 -29.00
CA PHE A 68 -10.83 -17.73 -28.84
C PHE A 68 -10.94 -18.39 -30.23
N GLY A 69 -9.91 -19.14 -30.63
CA GLY A 69 -9.70 -19.58 -32.01
C GLY A 69 -10.86 -20.36 -32.67
N PRO A 70 -10.87 -20.45 -34.00
CA PRO A 70 -12.08 -20.68 -34.79
C PRO A 70 -12.67 -22.11 -34.84
N GLU A 71 -12.19 -23.10 -34.06
CA GLU A 71 -12.47 -24.52 -34.39
C GLU A 71 -13.17 -25.36 -33.31
N SER A 72 -13.53 -24.79 -32.16
CA SER A 72 -14.26 -25.51 -31.12
C SER A 72 -15.68 -24.97 -30.96
N ALA A 73 -16.66 -25.82 -31.28
CA ALA A 73 -18.11 -25.70 -31.09
C ALA A 73 -18.64 -24.39 -30.46
N PRO A 74 -19.54 -23.65 -31.12
CA PRO A 74 -20.04 -22.34 -30.68
C PRO A 74 -20.71 -22.35 -29.29
N LEU A 75 -21.21 -23.50 -28.85
CA LEU A 75 -21.80 -23.69 -27.52
C LEU A 75 -20.73 -23.72 -26.41
N TRP A 76 -19.58 -24.35 -26.65
CA TRP A 76 -18.47 -24.39 -25.70
C TRP A 76 -17.82 -23.01 -25.54
N ASN A 77 -17.70 -22.24 -26.63
CA ASN A 77 -17.20 -20.87 -26.56
C ASN A 77 -18.14 -19.95 -25.75
N ARG A 78 -19.47 -20.10 -25.90
CA ARG A 78 -20.46 -19.36 -25.10
C ARG A 78 -20.35 -19.71 -23.61
N LEU A 79 -20.25 -20.99 -23.27
CA LEU A 79 -20.12 -21.42 -21.88
C LEU A 79 -18.76 -21.01 -21.27
N ALA A 80 -17.68 -21.04 -22.06
CA ALA A 80 -16.37 -20.54 -21.65
C ALA A 80 -16.37 -19.03 -21.38
N SER A 81 -17.18 -18.24 -22.11
CA SER A 81 -17.32 -16.80 -21.87
C SER A 81 -17.96 -16.46 -20.52
N LEU A 82 -18.78 -17.37 -19.97
CA LEU A 82 -19.41 -17.22 -18.65
C LEU A 82 -18.48 -17.63 -17.50
N PHE A 83 -17.47 -18.46 -17.76
CA PHE A 83 -16.51 -18.90 -16.76
C PHE A 83 -15.79 -17.75 -16.04
N PRO A 84 -15.17 -16.75 -16.71
CA PRO A 84 -14.50 -15.64 -16.02
C PRO A 84 -15.48 -14.78 -15.20
N LEU A 85 -16.74 -14.65 -15.65
CA LEU A 85 -17.77 -13.92 -14.92
C LEU A 85 -18.15 -14.65 -13.62
N LEU A 86 -18.30 -15.97 -13.66
CA LEU A 86 -18.54 -16.79 -12.46
C LEU A 86 -17.38 -16.73 -11.48
N VAL A 87 -16.14 -16.80 -11.98
CA VAL A 87 -14.93 -16.66 -11.14
C VAL A 87 -14.88 -15.28 -10.47
N LEU A 88 -15.22 -14.22 -11.21
CA LEU A 88 -15.26 -12.85 -10.67
C LEU A 88 -16.31 -12.71 -9.55
N VAL A 89 -17.53 -13.20 -9.78
CA VAL A 89 -18.61 -13.15 -8.78
C VAL A 89 -18.25 -13.98 -7.55
N ALA A 90 -17.68 -15.17 -7.73
CA ALA A 90 -17.22 -16.00 -6.63
C ALA A 90 -16.08 -15.34 -5.84
N GLY A 91 -15.12 -14.72 -6.53
CA GLY A 91 -14.04 -13.96 -5.89
C GLY A 91 -14.56 -12.74 -5.13
N LEU A 92 -15.54 -12.02 -5.68
CA LEU A 92 -16.18 -10.90 -5.00
C LEU A 92 -16.97 -11.36 -3.77
N TRP A 93 -17.69 -12.46 -3.87
CA TRP A 93 -18.44 -13.05 -2.76
C TRP A 93 -17.51 -13.51 -1.62
N LEU A 94 -16.39 -14.16 -1.97
CA LEU A 94 -15.36 -14.59 -1.02
C LEU A 94 -14.69 -13.40 -0.31
N LEU A 95 -14.36 -12.33 -1.05
CA LEU A 95 -13.78 -11.12 -0.47
C LEU A 95 -14.74 -10.38 0.47
N ASN A 96 -16.05 -10.45 0.21
CA ASN A 96 -17.06 -9.75 1.00
C ASN A 96 -17.44 -10.51 2.28
N TYR A 97 -17.11 -11.81 2.39
CA TYR A 97 -17.50 -12.64 3.53
C TYR A 97 -16.73 -12.30 4.82
N ASP A 98 -15.49 -11.83 4.73
CA ASP A 98 -14.59 -11.61 5.88
C ASP A 98 -14.26 -10.13 6.15
N LEU A 99 -15.06 -9.18 5.64
CA LEU A 99 -14.81 -7.76 5.88
C LEU A 99 -15.49 -7.20 7.13
N ASP A 100 -16.39 -7.96 7.76
CA ASP A 100 -17.08 -7.54 8.98
C ASP A 100 -16.25 -7.77 10.25
N ASP A 101 -15.41 -8.83 10.31
CA ASP A 101 -14.66 -9.18 11.53
C ASP A 101 -13.29 -8.49 11.65
N LEU A 102 -12.66 -8.08 10.55
CA LEU A 102 -11.31 -7.46 10.57
C LEU A 102 -11.32 -5.94 10.77
N ARG A 103 -12.49 -5.29 10.87
CA ARG A 103 -12.60 -3.83 11.07
C ARG A 103 -13.27 -3.38 12.36
N ALA A 104 -13.64 -4.30 13.24
CA ALA A 104 -14.29 -3.94 14.51
C ALA A 104 -13.37 -3.95 15.73
N SER A 105 -12.18 -4.57 15.69
CA SER A 105 -11.34 -4.74 16.88
C SER A 105 -10.05 -3.92 16.93
N GLU A 106 -9.55 -3.36 15.83
CA GLU A 106 -8.26 -2.62 15.83
C GLU A 106 -8.38 -1.08 15.74
N LEU A 107 -9.59 -0.52 15.51
CA LEU A 107 -9.77 0.93 15.39
C LEU A 107 -10.29 1.62 16.66
N ALA A 108 -10.74 0.89 17.68
CA ALA A 108 -11.23 1.49 18.92
C ALA A 108 -10.13 1.69 19.97
N GLU A 109 -9.10 0.83 20.00
CA GLU A 109 -8.10 0.86 21.07
C GLU A 109 -7.06 1.98 20.89
N VAL A 110 -6.80 2.42 19.65
CA VAL A 110 -5.78 3.44 19.37
C VAL A 110 -6.27 4.87 19.65
N ASP A 111 -7.58 5.14 19.52
CA ASP A 111 -8.16 6.47 19.81
C ASP A 111 -8.60 6.61 21.28
N GLU A 112 -8.81 5.50 22.00
CA GLU A 112 -9.07 5.50 23.45
C GLU A 112 -7.85 5.94 24.26
N ALA A 113 -6.64 5.49 23.90
CA ALA A 113 -5.41 5.95 24.54
C ALA A 113 -5.13 7.45 24.29
N LEU A 114 -5.71 8.05 23.25
CA LEU A 114 -5.59 9.49 22.97
C LEU A 114 -6.73 10.31 23.60
N LEU A 115 -7.92 9.73 23.81
CA LEU A 115 -9.06 10.39 24.46
C LEU A 115 -9.08 10.25 26.00
N ILE A 116 -8.24 9.38 26.59
CA ILE A 116 -8.20 9.11 28.03
C ILE A 116 -6.83 9.38 28.69
N ASP A 117 -5.81 9.84 27.95
CA ASP A 117 -4.54 10.22 28.59
C ASP A 117 -4.78 11.41 29.53
N ASP A 118 -4.86 11.08 30.82
CA ASP A 118 -5.05 12.01 31.93
C ASP A 118 -3.99 13.10 31.82
N LEU A 119 -4.41 14.31 31.45
CA LEU A 119 -3.55 15.48 31.49
C LEU A 119 -2.98 15.57 32.92
N PRO A 120 -1.65 15.41 33.10
CA PRO A 120 -1.07 15.44 34.43
C PRO A 120 -1.45 16.78 35.07
N PRO A 121 -1.79 16.82 36.37
CA PRO A 121 -2.31 18.02 37.05
C PRO A 121 -1.37 19.24 36.98
N THR A 122 -0.15 19.05 36.49
CA THR A 122 0.82 20.11 36.16
C THR A 122 0.47 20.91 34.90
N ALA A 123 -0.38 20.40 34.00
CA ALA A 123 -0.81 21.12 32.79
C ALA A 123 -1.71 22.33 33.11
N TYR A 124 -2.38 22.31 34.26
CA TYR A 124 -3.15 23.45 34.76
C TYR A 124 -2.28 24.54 35.41
N ALA A 125 -0.99 24.28 35.61
CA ALA A 125 -0.03 25.21 36.20
C ALA A 125 0.89 25.87 35.16
N ASP A 126 0.47 25.93 33.89
CA ASP A 126 1.22 26.69 32.89
C ASP A 126 1.18 28.20 33.25
N PRO A 127 2.33 28.88 33.39
CA PRO A 127 2.39 30.33 33.60
C PRO A 127 1.51 31.15 32.64
N GLY A 128 1.18 30.63 31.45
CA GLY A 128 0.25 31.25 30.51
C GLY A 128 -1.19 31.38 31.02
N PHE A 129 -1.74 30.36 31.72
CA PHE A 129 -3.11 30.41 32.24
C PHE A 129 -3.25 31.38 33.42
N LEU A 130 -2.20 31.49 34.25
CA LEU A 130 -2.12 32.52 35.31
C LEU A 130 -2.12 33.94 34.72
N GLN A 131 -1.51 34.12 33.54
CA GLN A 131 -1.54 35.40 32.83
C GLN A 131 -2.94 35.73 32.30
N PHE A 132 -3.68 34.73 31.82
CA PHE A 132 -5.09 34.87 31.41
C PHE A 132 -6.01 35.23 32.58
N LEU A 133 -5.83 34.61 33.75
CA LEU A 133 -6.57 35.00 34.96
C LEU A 133 -6.25 36.44 35.37
N LYS A 134 -4.97 36.84 35.28
CA LYS A 134 -4.54 38.19 35.63
C LYS A 134 -5.11 39.25 34.69
N THR A 135 -5.16 38.99 33.38
CA THR A 135 -5.76 39.93 32.42
C THR A 135 -7.29 39.95 32.54
N GLY A 136 -7.93 38.81 32.78
CA GLY A 136 -9.38 38.74 33.02
C GLY A 136 -9.84 39.45 34.30
N VAL A 137 -9.10 39.30 35.39
CA VAL A 137 -9.35 40.03 36.65
C VAL A 137 -9.09 41.53 36.49
N ALA A 138 -8.03 41.92 35.77
CA ALA A 138 -7.76 43.32 35.48
C ALA A 138 -8.84 43.95 34.58
N ALA A 139 -9.34 43.19 33.59
CA ALA A 139 -10.44 43.63 32.73
C ALA A 139 -11.75 43.75 33.52
N LYS A 140 -12.06 42.80 34.41
CA LYS A 140 -13.24 42.89 35.29
C LYS A 140 -13.16 44.05 36.28
N ALA A 141 -11.98 44.32 36.84
CA ALA A 141 -11.78 45.46 37.72
C ALA A 141 -11.96 46.82 37.02
N ALA A 142 -11.62 46.90 35.72
CA ALA A 142 -11.86 48.10 34.91
C ALA A 142 -13.36 48.28 34.57
N ASP A 143 -14.07 47.19 34.32
CA ASP A 143 -15.51 47.19 34.05
C ASP A 143 -16.32 47.57 35.30
N ASP A 144 -16.00 46.99 36.45
CA ASP A 144 -16.63 47.31 37.74
C ASP A 144 -16.39 48.79 38.15
N ALA A 145 -15.25 49.39 37.77
CA ALA A 145 -14.95 50.81 38.01
C ALA A 145 -15.71 51.78 37.09
N THR A 146 -16.16 51.31 35.92
CA THR A 146 -16.93 52.11 34.94
C THR A 146 -18.43 52.03 35.22
N GLN A 147 -18.89 51.05 36.01
CA GLN A 147 -20.30 50.81 36.37
C GLN A 147 -20.75 51.57 37.65
N SER A 148 -19.82 52.20 38.38
CA SER A 148 -20.07 52.89 39.66
C SER A 148 -20.13 54.43 39.58
N ASP A 149 -20.16 55.01 38.37
CA ASP A 149 -20.57 56.40 38.08
C ASP A 149 -21.98 56.42 37.44
#